data_AF-A0A942HMN9-F1
#
_entry.id   AF-A0A942HMN9-F1
#
_cell.length_a   1.000
_cell.length_b   1.000
_cell.length_c   1.000
_cell.angle_alpha   90.00
_cell.angle_beta   90.00
_cell.angle_gamma   90.00
#
_symmetry.space_group_name_H-M   'P 1'
#
loop_
_entity.id
_entity.type
_entity.pdbx_description
1 polymer ?
#
loop_
_entity_poly.entity_id
_entity_poly.type
_entity_poly.pdbx_seq_one_letter_code
_entity_poly.pdbx_strand_id
1 'polypeptide(L)'
;MEMETSSNSWTTRDDDMTMESAVLERVIDVHPARLTIAELIRELAGEEVDFGTRDAIERAARDLSGVGLVHLVDEFVTPTRAALRYAELLDR
;
A
#
# COMPACT_ATOMS: atom_id res chain seq x y z
N MET A 1 24.05 -19.87 -22.99
CA MET A 1 23.89 -18.42 -22.79
C MET A 1 22.49 -18.22 -22.24
N GLU A 2 22.42 -17.43 -21.18
CA GLU A 2 21.32 -17.31 -20.22
C GLU A 2 20.03 -16.66 -20.75
N MET A 3 18.95 -17.00 -20.03
CA MET A 3 17.81 -16.18 -19.61
C MET A 3 16.92 -15.49 -20.66
N GLU A 4 15.74 -16.08 -20.87
CA GLU A 4 14.50 -15.37 -21.19
C GLU A 4 13.45 -15.72 -20.12
N THR A 5 13.55 -15.09 -18.94
CA THR A 5 12.50 -15.14 -17.89
C THR A 5 12.25 -13.75 -17.32
N SER A 6 12.23 -12.72 -18.18
CA SER A 6 12.13 -11.32 -17.71
C SER A 6 10.83 -10.61 -18.09
N SER A 7 9.92 -11.23 -18.85
CA SER A 7 8.72 -10.54 -19.34
C SER A 7 7.52 -10.59 -18.39
N ASN A 8 7.51 -11.49 -17.39
CA ASN A 8 6.40 -11.61 -16.43
C ASN A 8 6.65 -10.89 -15.10
N SER A 9 7.89 -10.45 -14.86
CA SER A 9 8.30 -9.81 -13.60
C SER A 9 8.06 -8.31 -13.58
N TRP A 10 8.07 -7.65 -14.74
CA TRP A 10 7.92 -6.19 -14.82
C TRP A 10 6.50 -5.76 -14.50
N THR A 11 5.49 -6.45 -15.06
CA THR A 11 4.08 -6.18 -14.81
C THR A 11 3.74 -6.33 -13.33
N THR A 12 4.19 -7.41 -12.69
CA THR A 12 3.96 -7.63 -11.25
C THR A 12 4.59 -6.53 -10.38
N ARG A 13 5.80 -6.08 -10.71
CA ARG A 13 6.46 -5.01 -9.94
C ARG A 13 5.73 -3.67 -10.06
N ASP A 14 5.29 -3.32 -11.25
CA ASP A 14 4.53 -2.08 -11.48
C ASP A 14 3.15 -2.15 -10.80
N ASP A 15 2.50 -3.32 -10.83
CA ASP A 15 1.24 -3.57 -10.11
C ASP A 15 1.43 -3.46 -8.58
N ASP A 16 2.51 -4.04 -8.05
CA ASP A 16 2.86 -3.95 -6.62
C ASP A 16 3.12 -2.49 -6.21
N MET A 17 3.91 -1.74 -6.99
CA MET A 17 4.18 -0.32 -6.72
C MET A 17 2.91 0.54 -6.81
N THR A 18 2.01 0.22 -7.75
CA THR A 18 0.71 0.90 -7.86
C THR A 18 -0.14 0.65 -6.62
N MET A 19 -0.16 -0.58 -6.12
CA MET A 19 -0.89 -0.93 -4.90
C MET A 19 -0.28 -0.27 -3.66
N GLU A 20 1.05 -0.24 -3.53
CA GLU A 20 1.74 0.48 -2.46
C GLU A 20 1.40 1.98 -2.47
N SER A 21 1.41 2.62 -3.64
CA SER A 21 1.04 4.04 -3.76
C SER A 21 -0.40 4.26 -3.30
N ALA A 22 -1.34 3.44 -3.78
CA ALA A 22 -2.76 3.56 -3.44
C ALA A 22 -3.01 3.37 -1.92
N VAL A 23 -2.34 2.41 -1.29
CA VAL A 23 -2.41 2.21 0.17
C VAL A 23 -1.84 3.41 0.92
N LEU A 24 -0.66 3.90 0.52
CA LEU A 24 0.00 5.00 1.20
C LEU A 24 -0.79 6.30 1.09
N GLU A 25 -1.25 6.65 -0.11
CA GLU A 25 -2.10 7.82 -0.37
C GLU A 25 -3.35 7.78 0.49
N ARG A 26 -4.06 6.64 0.50
CA ARG A 26 -5.30 6.51 1.27
C ARG A 26 -5.09 6.69 2.77
N VAL A 27 -4.01 6.13 3.30
CA VAL A 27 -3.65 6.23 4.74
C VAL A 27 -3.25 7.67 5.11
N ILE A 28 -2.64 8.42 4.20
CA ILE A 28 -2.29 9.83 4.40
C ILE A 28 -3.54 10.71 4.34
N ASP A 29 -4.41 10.51 3.35
CA ASP A 29 -5.59 11.35 3.11
C ASP A 29 -6.57 11.37 4.29
N VAL A 30 -6.70 10.24 4.97
CA VAL A 30 -7.62 10.11 6.11
C VAL A 30 -6.99 10.53 7.44
N HIS A 31 -5.68 10.76 7.49
CA HIS A 31 -4.99 11.12 8.73
C HIS A 31 -5.54 12.45 9.29
N PRO A 32 -5.87 12.53 10.59
CA PRO A 32 -5.44 11.66 11.69
C PRO A 32 -6.36 10.47 12.01
N ALA A 33 -7.41 10.21 11.21
CA ALA A 33 -8.15 8.97 11.34
C ALA A 33 -7.23 7.77 11.01
N ARG A 34 -7.53 6.62 11.61
CA ARG A 34 -6.77 5.38 11.42
C ARG A 34 -7.68 4.39 10.72
N LEU A 35 -7.15 3.68 9.73
CA LEU A 35 -7.87 2.61 9.06
C LEU A 35 -7.42 1.28 9.60
N THR A 36 -8.35 0.37 9.76
CA THR A 36 -8.04 -1.05 9.83
C THR A 36 -7.71 -1.59 8.45
N ILE A 37 -6.97 -2.69 8.35
CA ILE A 37 -6.74 -3.41 7.08
C ILE A 37 -8.05 -3.73 6.37
N ALA A 38 -9.09 -4.13 7.12
CA ALA A 38 -10.40 -4.43 6.56
C ALA A 38 -11.10 -3.19 5.97
N GLU A 39 -10.93 -2.02 6.58
CA GLU A 39 -11.44 -0.76 6.02
C GLU A 39 -10.65 -0.37 4.76
N LEU A 40 -9.32 -0.47 4.80
CA LEU A 40 -8.46 -0.25 3.63
C LEU A 40 -8.88 -1.09 2.43
N ILE A 41 -9.15 -2.38 2.64
CA ILE A 41 -9.64 -3.29 1.60
C ILE A 41 -10.98 -2.79 1.03
N ARG A 42 -11.94 -2.44 1.90
CA ARG A 42 -13.25 -1.92 1.47
C ARG A 42 -13.13 -0.61 0.71
N GLU A 43 -12.23 0.28 1.12
CA GLU A 43 -12.06 1.59 0.52
C GLU A 43 -11.34 1.54 -0.83
N LEU A 44 -10.38 0.64 -1.01
CA LEU A 44 -9.58 0.55 -2.24
C LEU A 44 -10.18 -0.40 -3.28
N ALA A 45 -10.88 -1.46 -2.84
CA ALA A 45 -11.36 -2.51 -3.74
C ALA A 45 -12.87 -2.78 -3.67
N GLY A 46 -13.59 -2.15 -2.74
CA GLY A 46 -15.04 -2.34 -2.57
C GLY A 46 -15.44 -3.59 -1.78
N GLU A 47 -16.75 -3.89 -1.75
CA GLU A 47 -17.31 -4.99 -0.96
C GLU A 47 -17.12 -6.37 -1.61
N GLU A 48 -17.13 -6.45 -2.95
CA GLU A 48 -16.98 -7.69 -3.71
C GLU A 48 -15.55 -7.85 -4.27
N VAL A 49 -14.55 -7.73 -3.40
CA VAL A 49 -13.13 -7.88 -3.77
C VAL A 49 -12.73 -9.35 -3.88
N ASP A 50 -11.94 -9.69 -4.90
CA ASP A 50 -11.35 -11.02 -5.02
C ASP A 50 -10.18 -11.24 -4.04
N PHE A 51 -9.83 -12.52 -3.80
CA PHE A 51 -8.76 -12.88 -2.88
C PHE A 51 -7.39 -12.32 -3.28
N GLY A 52 -7.11 -12.17 -4.57
CA GLY A 52 -5.85 -11.65 -5.09
C GLY A 52 -5.68 -10.17 -4.79
N THR A 53 -6.69 -9.36 -5.06
CA THR A 53 -6.67 -7.93 -4.72
C THR A 53 -6.61 -7.71 -3.21
N ARG A 54 -7.35 -8.51 -2.42
CA ARG A 54 -7.27 -8.45 -0.96
C ARG A 54 -5.85 -8.73 -0.47
N ASP A 55 -5.23 -9.81 -0.94
CA ASP A 55 -3.86 -10.18 -0.55
C ASP A 55 -2.83 -9.14 -1.04
N ALA A 56 -3.04 -8.53 -2.20
CA ALA A 56 -2.20 -7.44 -2.69
C ALA A 56 -2.23 -6.20 -1.76
N ILE A 57 -3.40 -5.81 -1.27
CA ILE A 57 -3.54 -4.70 -0.30
C ILE A 57 -2.86 -5.05 1.02
N GLU A 58 -3.07 -6.26 1.54
CA GLU A 58 -2.42 -6.72 2.76
C GLU A 58 -0.89 -6.80 2.61
N ARG A 59 -0.40 -7.21 1.43
CA ARG A 59 1.02 -7.23 1.10
C ARG A 59 1.59 -5.82 1.03
N ALA A 60 0.97 -4.92 0.29
CA ALA A 60 1.41 -3.52 0.16
C ALA A 60 1.52 -2.85 1.55
N ALA A 61 0.55 -3.07 2.44
CA ALA A 61 0.62 -2.54 3.80
C ALA A 61 1.83 -3.11 4.58
N ARG A 62 2.13 -4.41 4.43
CA ARG A 62 3.30 -5.06 5.04
C ARG A 62 4.62 -4.52 4.48
N ASP A 63 4.72 -4.33 3.17
CA ASP A 63 5.92 -3.87 2.51
C ASP A 63 6.22 -2.40 2.85
N LEU A 64 5.19 -1.54 2.83
CA LEU A 64 5.27 -0.16 3.31
C LEU A 64 5.69 -0.07 4.79
N SER A 65 5.26 -1.03 5.61
CA SER A 65 5.69 -1.10 7.01
C SER A 65 7.16 -1.52 7.12
N GLY A 66 7.59 -2.48 6.30
CA GLY A 66 8.98 -2.92 6.22
C GLY A 66 9.95 -1.80 5.85
N VAL A 67 9.52 -0.82 5.06
CA VAL A 67 10.32 0.36 4.70
C VAL A 67 10.08 1.58 5.59
N GLY A 68 9.19 1.48 6.58
CA GLY A 68 8.93 2.54 7.57
C GLY A 68 8.06 3.70 7.09
N LEU A 69 7.25 3.49 6.04
CA LEU A 69 6.28 4.50 5.56
C LEU A 69 4.93 4.41 6.26
N VAL A 70 4.57 3.23 6.76
CA VAL A 70 3.39 3.05 7.64
C VAL A 70 3.76 2.29 8.92
N HIS A 71 3.00 2.51 9.98
CA HIS A 71 2.95 1.63 11.13
C HIS A 71 1.81 0.64 10.95
N LEU A 72 2.11 -0.64 11.20
CA LEU A 72 1.11 -1.70 11.40
C LEU A 72 1.10 -2.07 12.87
N VAL A 73 0.00 -1.74 13.56
CA VAL A 73 -0.20 -2.05 14.98
C VAL A 73 -1.56 -2.72 15.12
N ASP A 74 -1.55 -4.00 15.50
CA ASP A 74 -2.73 -4.86 15.48
C ASP A 74 -3.39 -4.82 14.08
N GLU A 75 -4.68 -4.48 13.98
CA GLU A 75 -5.36 -4.32 12.70
C GLU A 75 -5.17 -2.94 12.05
N PHE A 76 -4.55 -1.97 12.73
CA PHE A 76 -4.50 -0.58 12.28
C PHE A 76 -3.27 -0.27 11.41
N VAL A 77 -3.51 0.52 10.38
CA VAL A 77 -2.51 1.11 9.50
C VAL A 77 -2.51 2.62 9.71
N THR A 78 -1.35 3.19 10.02
CA THR A 78 -1.18 4.64 10.21
C THR A 78 0.05 5.13 9.48
N PRO A 79 0.05 6.36 8.94
CA PRO A 79 1.24 6.87 8.27
C PRO A 79 2.32 7.19 9.30
N THR A 80 3.59 6.95 8.96
CA THR A 80 4.69 7.43 9.79
C THR A 80 4.88 8.94 9.61
N ARG A 81 5.62 9.57 10.53
CA ARG A 81 6.01 10.98 10.39
C ARG A 81 6.80 11.24 9.11
N ALA A 82 7.58 10.27 8.64
CA ALA A 82 8.34 10.38 7.41
C ALA A 82 7.43 10.42 6.17
N ALA A 83 6.41 9.56 6.13
CA ALA A 83 5.41 9.55 5.07
C ALA A 83 4.62 10.87 5.02
N LEU A 84 4.12 11.35 6.16
CA LEU A 84 3.42 12.65 6.23
C LEU A 84 4.32 13.80 5.75
N ARG A 85 5.58 13.83 6.22
CA ARG A 85 6.53 14.87 5.82
C ARG A 85 6.85 14.84 4.32
N TYR A 86 6.91 13.65 3.74
CA TYR A 86 7.12 13.49 2.31
C TYR A 86 5.94 14.03 1.49
N ALA A 87 4.69 13.70 1.88
CA ALA A 87 3.49 14.22 1.22
C ALA A 87 3.42 15.76 1.27
N GLU A 88 3.67 16.36 2.44
CA GLU A 88 3.75 17.82 2.60
C GLU A 88 4.77 18.49 1.66
N LEU A 89 5.86 17.81 1.31
CA LEU A 89 6.89 18.34 0.43
C LEU A 89 6.52 18.22 -1.05
N LEU A 90 5.66 17.27 -1.42
CA LEU A 90 5.18 17.07 -2.79
C LEU A 90 3.99 17.97 -3.15
N ASP A 91 3.14 18.31 -2.18
CA ASP A 91 1.97 19.20 -2.37
C ASP A 91 2.31 20.69 -2.56
N ARG A 92 3.59 21.02 -2.80
CA ARG A 92 4.11 22.38 -2.90
C ARG A 92 4.09 22.95 -4.33
#